data_AF-A0A420IGA5-F1
#
_entry.id   AF-A0A420IGA5-F1
#
_cell.length_a   1.000
_cell.length_b   1.000
_cell.length_c   1.000
_cell.angle_alpha   90.00
_cell.angle_beta   90.00
_cell.angle_gamma   90.00
#
_symmetry.space_group_name_H-M   'P 1'
#
loop_
_entity.id
_entity.type
_entity.pdbx_description
1 polymer ?
#
loop_
_entity_poly.entity_id
_entity_poly.type
_entity_poly.pdbx_seq_one_letter_code
_entity_poly.pdbx_strand_id
1 'polypeptide(L)'
;MGGGEGKCLYIDTEGTFRPVRLLAVANRYGLSGEEVLDNVAYARAYNSDHQLQLLNQAAAMMCETRFSLLIVDSATSLYRTDFVGRGELSSRQTHLAKFLRTLQRLADEFGIAVVITNQVVAQVDGGPSAMFNPDPKKPIGGNIIAHASTTRLSLKKGRGETRICKIYDSPCLPESDCLFAINEDGIGDPSPKDLEKP
;
A
#
# COMPACT_ATOMS: atom_id res chain seq x y z
N MET A 1 -20.53 -7.45 -10.38
CA MET A 1 -19.30 -7.35 -9.56
C MET A 1 -18.22 -6.70 -10.41
N GLY A 2 -17.33 -5.89 -9.82
CA GLY A 2 -16.28 -5.13 -10.53
C GLY A 2 -14.85 -5.61 -10.23
N GLY A 3 -14.64 -6.92 -10.14
CA GLY A 3 -13.32 -7.52 -9.83
C GLY A 3 -12.42 -7.68 -11.06
N GLY A 4 -11.16 -8.08 -10.84
CA GLY A 4 -10.15 -8.25 -11.90
C GLY A 4 -9.99 -9.67 -12.46
N GLU A 5 -10.77 -10.64 -11.97
CA GLU A 5 -10.79 -12.05 -12.41
C GLU A 5 -9.37 -12.67 -12.52
N GLY A 6 -8.60 -12.58 -11.43
CA GLY A 6 -7.26 -13.18 -11.33
C GLY A 6 -6.78 -13.26 -9.89
N LYS A 7 -5.74 -14.06 -9.64
CA LYS A 7 -5.14 -14.23 -8.31
C LYS A 7 -4.53 -12.92 -7.78
N CYS A 8 -4.33 -12.85 -6.47
CA CYS A 8 -3.65 -11.75 -5.81
C CYS A 8 -2.31 -12.23 -5.23
N LEU A 9 -1.25 -11.44 -5.39
CA LEU A 9 0.02 -11.64 -4.71
C LEU A 9 0.18 -10.60 -3.60
N TYR A 10 0.44 -11.05 -2.38
CA TYR A 10 0.64 -10.19 -1.21
C TYR A 10 2.05 -10.39 -0.63
N ILE A 11 2.88 -9.37 -0.73
CA ILE A 11 4.22 -9.32 -0.13
C ILE A 11 4.14 -8.50 1.17
N ASP A 12 4.24 -9.18 2.31
CA ASP A 12 4.21 -8.57 3.64
C ASP A 12 5.63 -8.36 4.17
N THR A 13 5.92 -7.16 4.65
CA THR A 13 7.17 -6.74 5.30
C THR A 13 6.96 -6.35 6.78
N GLU A 14 5.72 -6.23 7.27
CA GLU A 14 5.39 -5.86 8.66
C GLU A 14 4.87 -7.02 9.56
N GLY A 15 4.22 -8.04 8.99
CA GLY A 15 3.86 -9.29 9.67
C GLY A 15 2.41 -9.27 10.12
N THR A 16 1.64 -8.39 9.48
CA THR A 16 0.30 -7.96 9.82
C THR A 16 -0.75 -8.66 8.98
N PHE A 17 -0.36 -9.52 8.03
CA PHE A 17 -1.31 -10.31 7.26
C PHE A 17 -2.09 -11.28 8.16
N ARG A 18 -3.42 -11.22 8.09
CA ARG A 18 -4.34 -12.06 8.87
C ARG A 18 -5.40 -12.64 7.94
N PRO A 19 -5.27 -13.92 7.50
CA PRO A 19 -6.21 -14.56 6.59
C PRO A 19 -7.68 -14.50 7.06
N VAL A 20 -7.91 -14.52 8.37
CA VAL A 20 -9.26 -14.41 8.96
C VAL A 20 -10.00 -13.14 8.53
N ARG A 21 -9.30 -12.03 8.22
CA ARG A 21 -9.93 -10.81 7.70
C ARG A 21 -10.43 -10.98 6.27
N LEU A 22 -9.78 -11.83 5.45
CA LEU A 22 -10.27 -12.14 4.11
C LEU A 22 -11.56 -12.94 4.15
N LEU A 23 -11.71 -13.85 5.11
CA LEU A 23 -12.94 -14.64 5.28
C LEU A 23 -14.16 -13.77 5.59
N ALA A 24 -13.99 -12.76 6.45
CA ALA A 24 -15.06 -11.81 6.76
C ALA A 24 -15.51 -11.02 5.51
N VAL A 25 -14.55 -10.60 4.67
CA VAL A 25 -14.84 -9.91 3.40
C VAL A 25 -15.46 -10.87 2.38
N ALA A 26 -14.98 -12.12 2.28
CA ALA A 26 -15.52 -13.13 1.38
C ALA A 26 -17.01 -13.38 1.66
N ASN A 27 -17.39 -13.49 2.94
CA ASN A 27 -18.77 -13.65 3.37
C ASN A 27 -19.66 -12.48 2.89
N ARG A 28 -19.18 -11.24 3.00
CA ARG A 28 -19.91 -10.05 2.53
C ARG A 28 -20.24 -10.12 1.04
N TYR A 29 -19.32 -10.65 0.24
CA TYR A 29 -19.49 -10.78 -1.21
C TYR A 29 -20.09 -12.13 -1.64
N GLY A 30 -20.46 -13.00 -0.70
CA GLY A 30 -21.03 -14.32 -1.00
C GLY A 30 -20.07 -15.27 -1.70
N LEU A 31 -18.77 -15.14 -1.45
CA LEU A 31 -17.72 -15.97 -2.05
C LEU A 31 -17.34 -17.14 -1.13
N SER A 32 -16.88 -18.24 -1.71
CA SER A 32 -16.29 -19.34 -0.95
C SER A 32 -14.99 -18.88 -0.29
N GLY A 33 -14.93 -18.95 1.04
CA GLY A 33 -13.74 -18.54 1.80
C GLY A 33 -12.50 -19.37 1.44
N GLU A 34 -12.66 -20.66 1.18
CA GLU A 34 -11.56 -21.57 0.79
C GLU A 34 -10.99 -21.17 -0.58
N GLU A 35 -11.85 -20.92 -1.56
CA GLU A 35 -11.43 -20.47 -2.90
C GLU A 35 -10.78 -19.08 -2.85
N VAL A 36 -11.28 -18.17 -2.01
CA VAL A 36 -10.65 -16.85 -1.83
C VAL A 36 -9.24 -17.00 -1.27
N LEU A 37 -9.03 -17.87 -0.27
CA LEU A 37 -7.71 -18.08 0.32
C LEU A 37 -6.74 -18.75 -0.66
N ASP A 38 -7.18 -19.73 -1.46
CA ASP A 38 -6.33 -20.39 -2.48
C ASP A 38 -5.92 -19.45 -3.64
N ASN A 39 -6.70 -18.39 -3.85
CA ASN A 39 -6.44 -17.36 -4.86
C ASN A 39 -5.53 -16.23 -4.37
N VAL A 40 -5.03 -16.29 -3.12
CA VAL A 40 -4.07 -15.31 -2.57
C VAL A 40 -2.74 -15.98 -2.30
N ALA A 41 -1.73 -15.67 -3.14
CA ALA A 41 -0.36 -16.01 -2.86
C ALA A 41 0.21 -15.02 -1.83
N TYR A 42 0.80 -15.54 -0.75
CA TYR A 42 1.39 -14.75 0.31
C TYR A 42 2.90 -15.02 0.43
N ALA A 43 3.69 -13.95 0.53
CA ALA A 43 5.12 -14.03 0.78
C ALA A 43 5.54 -13.04 1.87
N ARG A 44 6.45 -13.49 2.74
CA ARG A 44 7.03 -12.67 3.80
C ARG A 44 8.44 -12.24 3.43
N ALA A 45 8.67 -10.94 3.28
CA ALA A 45 10.03 -10.41 3.12
C ALA A 45 10.64 -10.10 4.49
N TYR A 46 11.94 -10.35 4.64
CA TYR A 46 12.67 -10.18 5.91
C TYR A 46 13.78 -9.11 5.84
N ASN A 47 14.16 -8.66 4.64
CA ASN A 47 15.10 -7.57 4.37
C ASN A 47 14.86 -7.03 2.94
N SER A 48 15.46 -5.89 2.60
CA SER A 48 15.26 -5.19 1.33
C SER A 48 15.68 -6.00 0.11
N ASP A 49 16.75 -6.80 0.22
CA ASP A 49 17.22 -7.65 -0.88
C ASP A 49 16.24 -8.79 -1.16
N HIS A 50 15.76 -9.46 -0.11
CA HIS A 50 14.75 -10.50 -0.20
C HIS A 50 13.45 -9.94 -0.78
N GLN A 51 13.04 -8.73 -0.38
CA GLN A 51 11.88 -8.06 -0.95
C GLN A 51 12.00 -7.87 -2.48
N LEU A 52 13.18 -7.51 -2.98
CA LEU A 52 13.44 -7.40 -4.42
C LEU A 52 13.48 -8.78 -5.11
N GLN A 53 14.07 -9.80 -4.46
CA GLN A 53 14.10 -11.17 -4.99
C GLN A 53 12.70 -11.77 -5.14
N LEU A 54 11.80 -11.49 -4.21
CA LEU A 54 10.40 -11.92 -4.28
C LEU A 54 9.68 -11.38 -5.53
N LEU A 55 10.06 -10.21 -6.05
CA LEU A 55 9.51 -9.71 -7.32
C LEU A 55 9.95 -10.53 -8.54
N ASN A 56 11.14 -11.12 -8.51
CA ASN A 56 11.59 -12.01 -9.58
C ASN A 56 10.83 -13.35 -9.54
N GLN A 57 10.55 -13.86 -8.34
CA GLN A 57 9.71 -15.05 -8.17
C GLN A 57 8.26 -14.76 -8.56
N ALA A 58 7.75 -13.58 -8.22
CA ALA A 58 6.44 -13.10 -8.65
C ALA A 58 6.29 -13.13 -10.17
N ALA A 59 7.30 -12.65 -10.91
CA ALA A 59 7.31 -12.70 -12.37
C ALA A 59 7.14 -14.14 -12.90
N ALA A 60 7.86 -15.11 -12.31
CA ALA A 60 7.74 -16.51 -12.70
C ALA A 60 6.33 -17.06 -12.45
N MET A 61 5.71 -16.74 -11.31
CA MET A 61 4.33 -17.14 -11.01
C MET A 61 3.31 -16.51 -11.96
N MET A 62 3.54 -15.25 -12.35
CA MET A 62 2.68 -14.51 -13.27
C MET A 62 2.76 -15.00 -14.72
N CYS A 63 3.84 -15.71 -15.09
CA CYS A 63 3.94 -16.40 -16.38
C CYS A 63 3.06 -17.65 -16.45
N GLU A 64 2.83 -18.33 -15.32
CA GLU A 64 2.08 -19.59 -15.26
C GLU A 64 0.59 -19.37 -15.01
N THR A 65 0.25 -18.37 -14.20
CA THR A 65 -1.12 -18.11 -13.76
C THR A 65 -1.46 -16.64 -13.83
N ARG A 66 -2.73 -16.33 -14.11
CA ARG A 66 -3.20 -14.96 -14.22
C ARG A 66 -3.33 -14.33 -12.83
N PHE A 67 -2.56 -13.28 -12.58
CA PHE A 67 -2.75 -12.37 -11.46
C PHE A 67 -3.50 -11.12 -11.91
N SER A 68 -4.19 -10.48 -10.98
CA SER A 68 -4.87 -9.19 -11.20
C SER A 68 -4.32 -8.07 -10.30
N LEU A 69 -3.71 -8.44 -9.16
CA LEU A 69 -3.27 -7.51 -8.13
C LEU A 69 -1.98 -7.99 -7.45
N LEU A 70 -1.02 -7.07 -7.29
CA LEU A 70 0.15 -7.21 -6.44
C LEU A 70 0.11 -6.16 -5.33
N ILE A 71 0.14 -6.60 -4.08
CA ILE A 71 0.22 -5.74 -2.89
C ILE A 71 1.60 -5.89 -2.25
N VAL A 72 2.23 -4.77 -1.90
CA VAL A 72 3.43 -4.73 -1.06
C VAL A 72 3.13 -3.92 0.20
N ASP A 73 3.05 -4.59 1.36
CA ASP A 73 2.73 -3.97 2.65
C ASP A 73 3.87 -4.14 3.66
N SER A 74 4.69 -3.14 3.95
CA SER A 74 4.87 -1.88 3.21
C SER A 74 6.12 -1.89 2.34
N ALA A 75 6.13 -1.02 1.33
CA ALA A 75 7.27 -0.87 0.44
C ALA A 75 8.50 -0.27 1.13
N THR A 76 8.35 0.37 2.29
CA THR A 76 9.39 1.19 2.90
C THR A 76 9.83 0.77 4.30
N SER A 77 9.13 -0.16 4.97
CA SER A 77 9.47 -0.58 6.35
C SER A 77 10.91 -1.12 6.48
N LEU A 78 11.31 -2.08 5.65
CA LEU A 78 12.63 -2.73 5.67
C LEU A 78 13.75 -1.75 5.32
N TYR A 79 13.48 -0.81 4.41
CA TYR A 79 14.44 0.24 4.03
C TYR A 79 14.81 1.19 5.18
N ARG A 80 14.01 1.22 6.27
CA ARG A 80 14.32 2.05 7.44
C ARG A 80 15.35 1.40 8.36
N THR A 81 15.38 0.08 8.40
CA THR A 81 16.27 -0.69 9.28
C THR A 81 17.53 -1.13 8.57
N ASP A 82 17.44 -1.42 7.28
CA ASP A 82 18.54 -2.01 6.52
C ASP A 82 19.55 -0.97 6.05
N PHE A 83 19.13 0.30 5.95
CA PHE A 83 19.99 1.42 5.55
C PHE A 83 19.99 2.52 6.61
N VAL A 84 21.07 2.58 7.40
CA VAL A 84 21.12 3.41 8.61
C VAL A 84 21.98 4.67 8.41
N GLY A 85 21.47 5.80 8.87
CA GLY A 85 22.19 7.06 8.87
C GLY A 85 22.26 7.75 7.50
N ARG A 86 22.91 8.92 7.46
CA ARG A 86 22.98 9.76 6.24
C ARG A 86 23.94 9.20 5.19
N GLY A 87 24.97 8.45 5.60
CA GLY A 87 25.98 7.89 4.70
C GLY A 87 25.41 6.89 3.70
N GLU A 88 24.35 6.17 4.09
CA GLU A 88 23.72 5.14 3.25
C GLU A 88 22.50 5.65 2.46
N LEU A 89 22.21 6.96 2.56
CA LEU A 89 21.07 7.55 1.87
C LEU A 89 21.11 7.28 0.36
N SER A 90 22.27 7.43 -0.27
CA SER A 90 22.43 7.18 -1.70
C SER A 90 22.13 5.72 -2.06
N SER A 91 22.74 4.77 -1.34
CA SER A 91 22.53 3.33 -1.55
C SER A 91 21.06 2.94 -1.37
N ARG A 92 20.41 3.45 -0.31
CA ARG A 92 18.98 3.25 -0.06
C ARG A 92 18.12 3.76 -1.21
N GLN A 93 18.38 4.98 -1.67
CA GLN A 93 17.62 5.61 -2.75
C GLN A 93 17.80 4.84 -4.07
N THR A 94 19.01 4.40 -4.39
CA THR A 94 19.29 3.58 -5.58
C THR A 94 18.60 2.22 -5.52
N HIS A 95 18.66 1.53 -4.37
CA HIS A 95 18.01 0.24 -4.20
C HIS A 95 16.48 0.37 -4.29
N LEU A 96 15.89 1.37 -3.61
CA LEU A 96 14.46 1.65 -3.67
C LEU A 96 14.00 1.98 -5.10
N ALA A 97 14.78 2.76 -5.86
CA ALA A 97 14.48 3.06 -7.26
C ALA A 97 14.47 1.81 -8.14
N LYS A 98 15.39 0.87 -7.90
CA LYS A 98 15.41 -0.42 -8.61
C LYS A 98 14.15 -1.23 -8.28
N PHE A 99 13.78 -1.31 -7.01
CA PHE A 99 12.57 -2.00 -6.57
C PHE A 99 11.29 -1.43 -7.21
N LEU A 100 11.11 -0.11 -7.16
CA LEU A 100 9.94 0.56 -7.76
C LEU A 100 9.89 0.41 -9.28
N ARG A 101 11.05 0.44 -9.96
CA ARG A 101 11.13 0.17 -11.41
C ARG A 101 10.74 -1.27 -11.74
N THR A 102 11.14 -2.24 -10.92
CA THR A 102 10.73 -3.64 -11.10
C THR A 102 9.22 -3.80 -10.93
N LEU A 103 8.61 -3.13 -9.94
CA LEU A 103 7.15 -3.11 -9.77
C LEU A 103 6.43 -2.54 -11.01
N GLN A 104 6.91 -1.40 -11.53
CA GLN A 104 6.35 -0.81 -12.74
C GLN A 104 6.45 -1.77 -13.93
N ARG A 105 7.60 -2.43 -14.10
CA ARG A 105 7.78 -3.42 -15.17
C ARG A 105 6.79 -4.58 -15.05
N LEU A 106 6.55 -5.09 -13.83
CA LEU A 106 5.54 -6.14 -13.62
C LEU A 106 4.13 -5.67 -13.99
N ALA A 107 3.78 -4.42 -13.65
CA ALA A 107 2.50 -3.83 -14.04
C ALA A 107 2.36 -3.74 -15.57
N ASP A 108 3.41 -3.28 -16.26
CA ASP A 108 3.41 -3.13 -17.72
C ASP A 108 3.39 -4.47 -18.46
N GLU A 109 4.14 -5.47 -17.96
CA GLU A 109 4.32 -6.77 -18.61
C GLU A 109 3.11 -7.69 -18.43
N PHE A 110 2.52 -7.71 -17.23
CA PHE A 110 1.42 -8.63 -16.90
C PHE A 110 0.05 -7.95 -16.83
N GLY A 111 -0.01 -6.62 -16.94
CA GLY A 111 -1.26 -5.85 -16.88
C GLY A 111 -1.94 -5.92 -15.50
N ILE A 112 -1.16 -6.05 -14.42
CA ILE A 112 -1.67 -6.12 -13.05
C ILE A 112 -1.74 -4.73 -12.40
N ALA A 113 -2.66 -4.57 -11.45
CA ALA A 113 -2.61 -3.44 -10.54
C ALA A 113 -1.52 -3.67 -9.48
N VAL A 114 -0.73 -2.63 -9.18
CA VAL A 114 0.26 -2.65 -8.10
C VAL A 114 -0.14 -1.64 -7.03
N VAL A 115 -0.30 -2.12 -5.80
CA VAL A 115 -0.62 -1.30 -4.63
C VAL A 115 0.51 -1.44 -3.62
N ILE A 116 1.06 -0.31 -3.19
CA ILE A 116 2.06 -0.26 -2.13
C ILE A 116 1.54 0.57 -0.96
N THR A 117 1.81 0.13 0.26
CA THR A 117 1.63 0.97 1.43
C THR A 117 2.95 1.66 1.78
N ASN A 118 2.85 2.84 2.40
CA ASN A 118 4.00 3.62 2.82
C ASN A 118 3.77 4.20 4.21
N GLN A 119 4.84 4.24 5.00
CA GLN A 119 4.82 4.84 6.33
C GLN A 119 5.09 6.35 6.24
N VAL A 120 4.65 7.09 7.25
CA VAL A 120 4.91 8.53 7.41
C VAL A 120 5.82 8.77 8.61
N VAL A 121 6.63 9.82 8.54
CA VAL A 121 7.46 10.30 9.64
C VAL A 121 7.12 11.75 9.97
N ALA A 122 7.28 12.14 11.23
CA ALA A 122 7.24 13.54 11.62
C ALA A 122 8.42 14.29 11.00
N GLN A 123 8.15 15.46 10.44
CA GLN A 123 9.16 16.40 10.01
C GLN A 123 9.51 17.30 11.20
N VAL A 124 10.71 17.11 11.73
CA VAL A 124 11.28 17.89 12.85
C VAL A 124 12.32 18.89 12.37
N ASP A 125 12.14 19.45 11.19
CA ASP A 125 12.99 20.55 10.72
C ASP A 125 12.54 21.82 11.46
N GLY A 126 13.33 22.29 12.43
CA GLY A 126 13.06 23.47 13.26
C GLY A 126 13.06 24.82 12.52
N GLY A 127 12.65 24.84 11.26
CA GLY A 127 12.47 26.04 10.46
C GLY A 127 11.12 26.72 10.73
N PRO A 128 10.93 27.98 10.27
CA PRO A 128 9.72 28.77 10.54
C PRO A 128 8.42 28.07 10.10
N SER A 129 8.49 27.19 9.09
CA SER A 129 7.36 26.42 8.57
C SER A 129 6.86 25.31 9.52
N ALA A 130 7.68 24.86 10.48
CA ALA A 130 7.26 23.92 11.51
C ALA A 130 6.38 24.58 12.59
N MET A 131 6.46 25.90 12.74
CA MET A 131 5.68 26.65 13.73
C MET A 131 4.21 26.85 13.30
N PHE A 132 3.92 26.68 12.00
CA PHE A 132 2.58 26.88 11.41
C PHE A 132 1.95 25.60 10.86
N ASN A 133 2.62 24.44 10.96
CA ASN A 133 2.07 23.16 10.52
C ASN A 133 1.77 22.26 11.72
N PRO A 134 0.50 22.15 12.16
CA PRO A 134 0.13 21.44 13.38
C PRO A 134 0.27 19.90 13.30
N ASP A 135 0.48 19.33 12.11
CA ASP A 135 0.76 17.89 11.95
C ASP A 135 1.72 17.64 10.77
N PRO A 136 3.03 17.94 10.93
CA PRO A 136 3.99 17.92 9.83
C PRO A 136 4.42 16.48 9.52
N LYS A 137 3.51 15.66 8.99
CA LYS A 137 3.81 14.31 8.52
C LYS A 137 4.26 14.35 7.07
N LYS A 138 5.35 13.65 6.76
CA LYS A 138 5.81 13.42 5.39
C LYS A 138 5.94 11.93 5.10
N PRO A 139 5.59 11.47 3.88
CA PRO A 139 5.81 10.09 3.48
C PRO A 139 7.31 9.77 3.37
N ILE A 140 7.69 8.53 3.67
CA ILE A 140 9.06 8.04 3.51
C ILE A 140 9.35 7.76 2.02
N GLY A 141 10.63 7.85 1.62
CA GLY A 141 11.11 7.54 0.26
C GLY A 141 11.41 8.76 -0.61
N GLY A 142 10.95 9.94 -0.20
CA GLY A 142 11.23 11.22 -0.86
C GLY A 142 10.77 11.25 -2.32
N ASN A 143 11.49 11.98 -3.17
CA ASN A 143 11.10 12.19 -4.57
C ASN A 143 11.09 10.89 -5.40
N ILE A 144 11.88 9.88 -5.02
CA ILE A 144 11.95 8.63 -5.78
C ILE A 144 10.60 7.92 -5.78
N ILE A 145 10.00 7.73 -4.61
CA ILE A 145 8.68 7.10 -4.54
C ILE A 145 7.60 8.03 -5.10
N ALA A 146 7.72 9.35 -4.85
CA ALA A 146 6.73 10.33 -5.31
C ALA A 146 6.62 10.38 -6.84
N HIS A 147 7.73 10.25 -7.57
CA HIS A 147 7.72 10.22 -9.03
C HIS A 147 7.42 8.84 -9.61
N ALA A 148 7.72 7.76 -8.89
CA ALA A 148 7.42 6.40 -9.35
C ALA A 148 5.94 6.02 -9.17
N SER A 149 5.26 6.56 -8.15
CA SER A 149 3.84 6.33 -7.91
C SER A 149 2.98 7.22 -8.81
N THR A 150 2.03 6.62 -9.52
CA THR A 150 1.10 7.36 -10.40
C THR A 150 -0.08 7.97 -9.65
N THR A 151 -0.64 7.28 -8.66
CA THR A 151 -1.73 7.78 -7.82
C THR A 151 -1.39 7.56 -6.36
N ARG A 152 -1.55 8.59 -5.53
CA ARG A 152 -1.23 8.57 -4.10
C ARG A 152 -2.45 8.92 -3.28
N LEU A 153 -2.78 8.05 -2.33
CA LEU A 153 -3.87 8.23 -1.38
C LEU A 153 -3.32 8.51 0.01
N SER A 154 -3.82 9.56 0.65
CA SER A 154 -3.51 9.91 2.03
C SER A 154 -4.65 9.47 2.93
N LEU A 155 -4.37 8.62 3.92
CA LEU A 155 -5.36 8.10 4.85
C LEU A 155 -5.20 8.76 6.22
N LYS A 156 -6.29 9.32 6.75
CA LYS A 156 -6.34 9.93 8.08
C LYS A 156 -7.42 9.27 8.94
N LYS A 157 -7.13 9.10 10.23
CA LYS A 157 -8.12 8.62 11.19
C LYS A 157 -9.19 9.69 11.43
N GLY A 158 -10.46 9.33 11.25
CA GLY A 158 -11.62 10.14 11.61
C GLY A 158 -12.11 9.83 13.03
N ARG A 159 -13.40 10.04 13.28
CA ARG A 159 -14.04 9.70 14.55
C ARG A 159 -14.43 8.22 14.59
N GLY A 160 -14.12 7.54 15.69
CA GLY A 160 -14.46 6.12 15.86
C GLY A 160 -13.87 5.23 14.76
N GLU A 161 -14.76 4.57 14.01
CA GLU A 161 -14.41 3.63 12.92
C GLU A 161 -14.20 4.34 11.57
N THR A 162 -14.57 5.61 11.47
CA THR A 162 -14.43 6.38 10.23
C THR A 162 -12.98 6.76 9.93
N ARG A 163 -12.68 6.94 8.65
CA ARG A 163 -11.39 7.32 8.07
C ARG A 163 -11.67 8.27 6.90
N ILE A 164 -10.74 9.17 6.66
CA ILE A 164 -10.78 10.08 5.51
C ILE A 164 -9.69 9.64 4.54
N CYS A 165 -10.04 9.41 3.28
CA CYS A 165 -9.11 9.19 2.20
C CYS A 165 -9.05 10.45 1.35
N LYS A 166 -7.87 11.04 1.16
CA LYS A 166 -7.65 12.16 0.25
C LYS A 166 -6.80 11.70 -0.93
N ILE A 167 -7.21 12.03 -2.16
CA ILE A 167 -6.34 11.95 -3.33
C ILE A 167 -5.25 13.01 -3.17
N TYR A 168 -4.03 12.55 -2.88
CA TYR A 168 -2.87 13.43 -2.67
C TYR A 168 -2.25 13.85 -4.01
N ASP A 169 -2.25 12.94 -4.98
CA ASP A 169 -1.73 13.18 -6.33
C ASP A 169 -2.27 12.11 -7.28
N SER A 170 -2.66 12.52 -8.48
CA SER A 170 -3.10 11.63 -9.57
C SER A 170 -3.08 12.39 -10.89
N PRO A 171 -2.66 11.76 -12.01
CA PRO A 171 -2.65 12.41 -13.31
C PRO A 171 -4.04 12.64 -13.90
N CYS A 172 -5.06 11.89 -13.44
CA CYS A 172 -6.39 11.88 -14.06
C CYS A 172 -7.53 12.20 -13.09
N LEU A 173 -7.27 12.25 -11.78
CA LEU A 173 -8.30 12.52 -10.77
C LEU A 173 -8.03 13.86 -10.08
N PRO A 174 -9.07 14.69 -9.87
CA PRO A 174 -8.92 15.93 -9.11
C PRO A 174 -8.64 15.62 -7.64
N GLU A 175 -7.95 16.54 -6.95
CA GLU A 175 -7.85 16.49 -5.50
C GLU A 175 -9.25 16.51 -4.89
N SER A 176 -9.58 15.46 -4.16
CA SER A 176 -10.83 15.31 -3.42
C SER A 176 -10.59 14.41 -2.22
N ASP A 177 -11.49 14.46 -1.24
CA ASP A 177 -11.52 13.55 -0.13
C ASP A 177 -12.86 12.81 -0.05
N CYS A 178 -12.83 11.65 0.60
CA CYS A 178 -14.01 10.88 0.90
C CYS A 178 -13.91 10.26 2.30
N LEU A 179 -15.06 10.12 2.94
CA LEU A 179 -15.19 9.43 4.21
C LEU A 179 -15.51 7.96 3.96
N PHE A 180 -14.84 7.07 4.67
CA PHE A 180 -15.11 5.63 4.68
C PHE A 180 -15.03 5.07 6.10
N ALA A 181 -15.51 3.85 6.32
CA ALA A 181 -15.42 3.16 7.61
C ALA A 181 -14.71 1.81 7.48
N ILE A 182 -14.10 1.39 8.60
CA ILE A 182 -13.52 0.06 8.75
C ILE A 182 -14.48 -0.76 9.61
N ASN A 183 -15.18 -1.70 8.99
CA ASN A 183 -16.17 -2.56 9.62
C ASN A 183 -15.61 -3.98 9.84
N GLU A 184 -16.39 -4.82 10.52
CA GLU A 184 -16.06 -6.23 10.71
C GLU A 184 -15.91 -6.98 9.37
N ASP A 185 -16.69 -6.60 8.36
CA ASP A 185 -16.73 -7.20 7.03
C ASP A 185 -15.84 -6.48 5.98
N GLY A 186 -14.96 -5.58 6.42
CA GLY A 186 -13.99 -4.88 5.58
C GLY A 186 -14.20 -3.38 5.49
N ILE A 187 -13.78 -2.77 4.38
CA ILE A 187 -13.97 -1.34 4.11
C ILE A 187 -15.38 -1.11 3.56
N GLY A 188 -16.07 -0.09 4.04
CA GLY A 188 -17.41 0.24 3.57
C GLY A 188 -17.79 1.70 3.79
N ASP A 189 -19.04 2.01 3.48
CA ASP A 189 -19.59 3.33 3.71
C ASP A 189 -19.75 3.59 5.23
N PRO A 190 -19.57 4.84 5.68
CA PRO A 190 -19.86 5.24 7.05
C PRO A 190 -21.31 4.98 7.42
N SER A 191 -21.58 4.69 8.70
CA SER A 191 -22.96 4.58 9.15
C SER A 191 -23.67 5.95 9.03
N PRO A 192 -24.99 6.00 8.80
CA PRO A 192 -25.71 7.28 8.69
C PRO A 192 -25.49 8.21 9.90
N LYS A 193 -25.30 7.64 11.09
CA LYS A 193 -25.05 8.38 12.35
C LYS A 193 -23.70 9.09 12.36
N ASP A 194 -22.73 8.62 11.56
CA ASP A 194 -21.41 9.22 11.43
C ASP A 194 -21.40 10.39 10.43
N LEU A 195 -22.41 10.49 9.56
CA LEU A 195 -22.58 11.58 8.59
C LEU A 195 -23.31 12.79 9.18
N GLU A 196 -24.11 12.60 10.23
CA GLU A 196 -24.96 13.64 10.82
C GLU A 196 -24.24 14.54 11.85
N LYS A 197 -22.99 14.25 12.21
CA LYS A 197 -22.23 15.02 13.20
C LYS A 197 -20.93 15.56 12.58
N PRO A 198 -20.92 16.79 12.05
CA PRO A 198 -19.69 17.47 11.67
C PRO A 198 -18.73 17.63 12.86
#